data_AF-A0A194S9S1-F1
#
_entry.id   AF-A0A194S9S1-F1
#
_cell.length_a   1.000
_cell.length_b   1.000
_cell.length_c   1.000
_cell.angle_alpha   90.00
_cell.angle_beta   90.00
_cell.angle_gamma   90.00
#
_symmetry.space_group_name_H-M   'P 1'
#
loop_
_entity.id
_entity.type
_entity.pdbx_description
1 polymer ?
#
loop_
_entity_poly.entity_id
_entity_poly.type
_entity_poly.pdbx_seq_one_letter_code
_entity_poly.pdbx_strand_id
1 'polypeptide(L)'
;MGMLAYVPDGPERGAGESAPARTRFDAWMEGVLKADKPWSATFEVSNLGVLPATGWEGDGGLDEVLWAQAGMALGPAFAVNPIAVRGGSLGITLTWRSGTVDETTVADIWEAYGRALRGLADGEGVEEATFEGVARGNL
;
A
#
# COMPACT_ATOMS: atom_id res chain seq x y z
N MET A 1 -5.31 20.55 15.70
CA MET A 1 -4.61 21.19 14.57
C MET A 1 -4.25 20.10 13.58
N GLY A 2 -4.60 20.24 12.28
CA GLY A 2 -4.33 19.22 11.26
C GLY A 2 -2.85 19.12 10.91
N MET A 3 -2.38 17.93 10.51
CA MET A 3 -0.96 17.64 10.22
C MET A 3 -0.33 18.56 9.15
N LEU A 4 -1.15 19.21 8.30
CA LEU A 4 -0.69 20.16 7.28
C LEU A 4 -0.05 21.43 7.86
N ALA A 5 -0.31 21.78 9.12
CA ALA A 5 0.31 22.95 9.76
C ALA A 5 1.81 22.76 10.07
N TYR A 6 2.34 21.54 9.93
CA TYR A 6 3.75 21.21 10.18
C TYR A 6 4.59 21.08 8.91
N VAL A 7 3.99 21.25 7.73
CA VAL A 7 4.68 21.13 6.45
C VAL A 7 5.38 22.45 6.12
N PRO A 8 6.73 22.51 6.06
CA PRO A 8 7.45 23.76 5.79
C PRO A 8 7.19 24.24 4.34
N ASP A 9 6.95 25.54 4.16
CA ASP A 9 6.64 26.15 2.85
C ASP A 9 7.74 27.10 2.35
N GLY A 10 7.69 27.61 1.13
CA GLY A 10 8.61 28.65 0.64
C GLY A 10 10.06 28.19 0.31
N PRO A 11 10.91 29.09 -0.20
CA PRO A 11 12.25 28.75 -0.68
C PRO A 11 13.20 28.40 0.47
N GLU A 12 14.13 27.48 0.21
CA GLU A 12 15.24 27.19 1.11
C GLU A 12 16.19 28.40 1.20
N ARG A 13 16.71 28.70 2.40
CA ARG A 13 17.64 29.82 2.61
C ARG A 13 18.91 29.61 1.78
N GLY A 14 19.21 30.56 0.90
CA GLY A 14 20.42 30.55 0.08
C GLY A 14 20.25 29.94 -1.33
N ALA A 15 19.03 29.58 -1.73
CA ALA A 15 18.74 29.19 -3.12
C ALA A 15 18.95 30.40 -4.06
N GLY A 16 19.97 30.33 -4.91
CA GLY A 16 20.23 31.34 -5.95
C GLY A 16 19.19 31.28 -7.09
N GLU A 17 19.01 32.39 -7.81
CA GLU A 17 17.95 32.61 -8.81
C GLU A 17 17.94 31.66 -10.03
N SER A 18 18.91 30.77 -10.21
CA SER A 18 19.16 30.08 -11.50
C SER A 18 18.89 28.56 -11.52
N ALA A 19 18.42 27.96 -10.43
CA ALA A 19 17.90 26.59 -10.40
C ALA A 19 16.45 26.60 -9.88
N PRO A 20 15.58 25.62 -10.21
CA PRO A 20 14.27 25.53 -9.57
C PRO A 20 14.49 25.55 -8.05
N ALA A 21 14.01 26.61 -7.39
CA ALA A 21 14.36 26.89 -6.02
C ALA A 21 13.88 25.75 -5.14
N ARG A 22 14.83 24.96 -4.62
CA ARG A 22 14.55 23.92 -3.63
C ARG A 22 13.75 24.56 -2.50
N THR A 23 12.63 23.96 -2.17
CA THR A 23 11.74 24.47 -1.13
C THR A 23 12.12 23.89 0.22
N ARG A 24 11.68 24.54 1.29
CA ARG A 24 11.77 23.96 2.64
C ARG A 24 10.99 22.64 2.74
N PHE A 25 9.95 22.48 1.92
CA PHE A 25 9.24 21.21 1.77
C PHE A 25 10.15 20.11 1.22
N ASP A 26 10.91 20.38 0.15
CA ASP A 26 11.81 19.39 -0.46
C ASP A 26 12.90 18.96 0.52
N ALA A 27 13.49 19.92 1.26
CA ALA A 27 14.48 19.65 2.29
C ALA A 27 13.91 18.81 3.45
N TRP A 28 12.70 19.15 3.91
CA TRP A 28 12.01 18.37 4.94
C TRP A 28 11.66 16.97 4.44
N MET A 29 11.10 16.83 3.24
CA MET A 29 10.73 15.56 2.64
C MET A 29 11.94 14.63 2.51
N GLU A 30 13.06 15.13 2.00
CA GLU A 30 14.30 14.35 1.96
C GLU A 30 14.77 13.92 3.36
N GLY A 31 14.69 14.80 4.35
CA GLY A 31 15.05 14.49 5.73
C GLY A 31 14.20 13.35 6.29
N VAL A 32 12.88 13.41 6.09
CA VAL A 32 11.97 12.35 6.53
C VAL A 32 12.25 11.06 5.77
N LEU A 33 12.42 11.10 4.44
CA LEU A 33 12.68 9.93 3.61
C LEU A 33 14.01 9.23 3.92
N LYS A 34 14.99 9.96 4.46
CA LYS A 34 16.31 9.45 4.87
C LYS A 34 16.34 8.92 6.31
N ALA A 35 15.28 9.10 7.09
CA ALA A 35 15.22 8.55 8.45
C ALA A 35 15.24 7.01 8.41
N ASP A 36 15.65 6.37 9.52
CA ASP A 36 15.65 4.90 9.62
C ASP A 36 14.24 4.29 9.50
N LYS A 37 13.22 5.08 9.83
CA LYS A 37 11.79 4.71 9.73
C LYS A 37 11.01 5.88 9.12
N PRO A 38 11.02 6.03 7.78
CA PRO A 38 10.35 7.14 7.09
C PRO A 38 8.82 6.98 7.01
N TRP A 39 8.27 5.86 7.48
CA TRP A 39 6.83 5.56 7.45
C TRP A 39 6.12 5.91 8.77
N SER A 40 4.85 6.28 8.67
CA SER A 40 4.00 6.63 9.82
C SER A 40 3.27 5.44 10.45
N ALA A 41 3.16 4.32 9.72
CA ALA A 41 2.55 3.08 10.18
C ALA A 41 3.20 1.86 9.49
N THR A 42 3.05 0.66 10.06
CA THR A 42 3.59 -0.56 9.44
C THR A 42 2.89 -0.86 8.12
N PHE A 43 1.56 -0.86 8.11
CA PHE A 43 0.76 -1.07 6.92
C PHE A 43 -0.57 -0.33 7.01
N GLU A 44 -1.21 -0.12 5.86
CA GLU A 44 -2.63 0.20 5.78
C GLU A 44 -3.39 -0.80 4.93
N VAL A 45 -4.70 -0.87 5.19
CA VAL A 45 -5.66 -1.54 4.32
C VAL A 45 -6.64 -0.50 3.86
N SER A 46 -6.71 -0.30 2.55
CA SER A 46 -7.75 0.50 1.94
C SER A 46 -8.66 -0.42 1.15
N ASN A 47 -9.86 -0.64 1.67
CA ASN A 47 -10.81 -1.57 1.09
C ASN A 47 -11.93 -0.79 0.41
N LEU A 48 -11.99 -0.87 -0.92
CA LEU A 48 -13.05 -0.23 -1.71
C LEU A 48 -14.31 -1.11 -1.82
N GLY A 49 -14.26 -2.33 -1.29
CA GLY A 49 -15.35 -3.28 -1.29
C GLY A 49 -15.72 -3.76 -2.69
N VAL A 50 -17.00 -4.04 -2.89
CA VAL A 50 -17.56 -4.44 -4.18
C VAL A 50 -18.01 -3.21 -4.93
N LEU A 51 -17.58 -3.07 -6.19
CA LEU A 51 -18.02 -1.99 -7.06
C LEU A 51 -19.56 -1.95 -7.15
N PRO A 52 -20.16 -0.75 -7.25
CA PRO A 52 -21.56 -0.63 -7.62
C PRO A 52 -21.78 -1.22 -9.02
N ALA A 53 -23.03 -1.49 -9.38
CA ALA A 53 -23.34 -1.92 -10.73
C ALA A 53 -22.83 -0.89 -11.74
N THR A 54 -22.02 -1.35 -12.68
CA THR A 54 -21.35 -0.54 -13.71
C THR A 54 -22.05 -0.63 -15.06
N GLY A 55 -22.84 -1.69 -15.28
CA GLY A 55 -23.40 -2.04 -16.58
C GLY A 55 -22.43 -2.85 -17.45
N TRP A 56 -21.25 -3.19 -16.92
CA TRP A 56 -20.26 -4.04 -17.57
C TRP A 56 -20.20 -5.43 -16.94
N GLU A 57 -21.16 -5.81 -16.10
CA GLU A 57 -21.27 -7.16 -15.58
C GLU A 57 -21.83 -8.12 -16.65
N GLY A 58 -21.25 -9.31 -16.79
CA GLY A 58 -21.76 -10.38 -17.68
C GLY A 58 -20.75 -10.90 -18.69
N ASP A 59 -21.20 -11.76 -19.61
CA ASP A 59 -20.34 -12.45 -20.58
C ASP A 59 -19.55 -11.46 -21.47
N GLY A 60 -18.22 -11.50 -21.37
CA GLY A 60 -17.33 -10.58 -22.10
C GLY A 60 -17.25 -9.18 -21.48
N GLY A 61 -17.78 -9.01 -20.28
CA GLY A 61 -17.74 -7.79 -19.48
C GLY A 61 -16.48 -7.66 -18.62
N LEU A 62 -16.57 -6.83 -17.58
CA LEU A 62 -15.50 -6.57 -16.63
C LEU A 62 -15.47 -7.68 -15.57
N ASP A 63 -14.48 -8.57 -15.65
CA ASP A 63 -14.34 -9.70 -14.71
C ASP A 63 -13.40 -9.41 -13.54
N GLU A 64 -12.47 -8.47 -13.71
CA GLU A 64 -11.45 -8.12 -12.72
C GLU A 64 -11.12 -6.63 -12.78
N VAL A 65 -10.87 -6.04 -11.61
CA VAL A 65 -10.31 -4.70 -11.48
C VAL A 65 -9.19 -4.75 -10.45
N LEU A 66 -8.09 -4.07 -10.76
CA LEU A 66 -7.02 -3.80 -9.82
C LEU A 66 -6.97 -2.31 -9.53
N TRP A 67 -6.73 -1.96 -8.27
CA TRP A 67 -6.52 -0.59 -7.86
C TRP A 67 -5.34 -0.52 -6.89
N ALA A 68 -4.66 0.61 -6.84
CA ALA A 68 -3.43 0.76 -6.10
C ALA A 68 -3.26 2.20 -5.62
N GLN A 69 -2.78 2.37 -4.39
CA GLN A 69 -2.31 3.66 -3.89
C GLN A 69 -0.84 3.86 -4.26
N ALA A 70 -0.58 4.82 -5.16
CA ALA A 70 0.78 5.26 -5.48
C ALA A 70 1.20 6.42 -4.56
N GLY A 71 2.45 6.43 -4.10
CA GLY A 71 3.04 7.61 -3.47
C GLY A 71 2.97 7.67 -1.93
N MET A 72 3.18 6.54 -1.25
CA MET A 72 3.26 6.51 0.22
C MET A 72 4.61 6.98 0.77
N ALA A 73 5.06 8.17 0.36
CA ALA A 73 6.37 8.71 0.74
C ALA A 73 6.53 8.80 2.26
N LEU A 74 5.49 9.27 2.95
CA LEU A 74 5.42 9.43 4.41
C LEU A 74 4.34 8.56 5.06
N GLY A 75 3.68 7.73 4.24
CA GLY A 75 2.56 6.89 4.62
C GLY A 75 3.01 5.61 5.31
N PRO A 76 2.20 4.55 5.26
CA PRO A 76 2.61 3.24 5.75
C PRO A 76 3.70 2.62 4.89
N ALA A 77 4.44 1.66 5.45
CA ALA A 77 5.53 0.99 4.75
C ALA A 77 5.03 0.20 3.51
N PHE A 78 3.84 -0.39 3.61
CA PHE A 78 3.11 -0.99 2.49
C PHE A 78 1.58 -0.84 2.66
N ALA A 79 0.85 -0.90 1.55
CA ALA A 79 -0.62 -0.81 1.52
C ALA A 79 -1.20 -2.01 0.81
N VAL A 80 -2.23 -2.59 1.41
CA VAL A 80 -3.06 -3.63 0.82
C VAL A 80 -4.34 -3.00 0.30
N ASN A 81 -4.64 -3.21 -0.98
CA ASN A 81 -5.70 -2.51 -1.69
C ASN A 81 -6.72 -3.51 -2.28
N PRO A 82 -7.70 -4.01 -1.50
CA PRO A 82 -8.75 -4.88 -2.03
C PRO A 82 -9.81 -4.09 -2.81
N ILE A 83 -10.29 -4.68 -3.90
CA ILE A 83 -11.49 -4.26 -4.65
C ILE A 83 -12.10 -5.48 -5.35
N ALA A 84 -13.42 -5.54 -5.46
CA ALA A 84 -14.09 -6.60 -6.19
C ALA A 84 -15.03 -6.03 -7.24
N VAL A 85 -15.09 -6.69 -8.40
CA VAL A 85 -16.16 -6.46 -9.37
C VAL A 85 -17.39 -7.25 -8.93
N ARG A 86 -18.58 -6.68 -9.11
CA ARG A 86 -19.82 -7.37 -8.79
C ARG A 86 -19.98 -8.63 -9.65
N GLY A 87 -20.03 -9.79 -9.00
CA GLY A 87 -20.13 -11.07 -9.69
C GLY A 87 -18.84 -11.51 -10.40
N GLY A 88 -17.76 -10.73 -10.27
CA GLY A 88 -16.44 -11.05 -10.79
C GLY A 88 -15.44 -11.38 -9.68
N SER A 89 -14.16 -11.18 -9.96
CA SER A 89 -13.05 -11.53 -9.07
C SER A 89 -12.78 -10.47 -8.00
N LEU A 90 -12.26 -10.92 -6.86
CA LEU A 90 -11.60 -10.06 -5.87
C LEU A 90 -10.17 -9.77 -6.34
N GLY A 91 -9.91 -8.52 -6.72
CA GLY A 91 -8.59 -8.00 -6.98
C GLY A 91 -7.95 -7.45 -5.70
N ILE A 92 -6.68 -7.80 -5.47
CA ILE A 92 -5.90 -7.25 -4.36
C ILE A 92 -4.55 -6.84 -4.90
N THR A 93 -4.12 -5.62 -4.60
CA THR A 93 -2.74 -5.19 -4.85
C THR A 93 -2.01 -4.92 -3.54
N LEU A 94 -0.70 -5.14 -3.55
CA LEU A 94 0.23 -4.73 -2.50
C LEU A 94 1.13 -3.64 -3.08
N THR A 95 1.13 -2.45 -2.49
CA THR A 95 2.01 -1.36 -2.91
C THR A 95 2.97 -0.98 -1.80
N TRP A 96 4.23 -0.76 -2.17
CA TRP A 96 5.27 -0.26 -1.26
C TRP A 96 6.21 0.64 -2.04
N ARG A 97 6.96 1.48 -1.31
CA ARG A 97 8.08 2.23 -1.89
C ARG A 97 9.34 1.38 -1.77
N SER A 98 9.99 1.09 -2.90
CA SER A 98 11.25 0.34 -2.89
C SER A 98 12.28 0.98 -1.94
N GLY A 99 13.02 0.12 -1.23
CA GLY A 99 13.97 0.52 -0.18
C GLY A 99 13.35 0.90 1.16
N THR A 100 12.02 0.87 1.31
CA THR A 100 11.33 1.08 2.60
C THR A 100 11.26 -0.22 3.40
N VAL A 101 10.97 -1.31 2.72
CA VAL A 101 10.97 -2.68 3.24
C VAL A 101 11.86 -3.49 2.31
N ASP A 102 12.57 -4.46 2.87
CA ASP A 102 13.34 -5.41 2.09
C ASP A 102 12.42 -6.18 1.12
N GLU A 103 12.84 -6.30 -0.14
CA GLU A 103 11.98 -6.87 -1.21
C GLU A 103 11.65 -8.35 -0.96
N THR A 104 12.55 -9.11 -0.31
CA THR A 104 12.25 -10.51 0.06
C THR A 104 11.21 -10.56 1.16
N THR A 105 11.27 -9.64 2.12
CA THR A 105 10.23 -9.50 3.15
C THR A 105 8.87 -9.17 2.55
N VAL A 106 8.80 -8.29 1.55
CA VAL A 106 7.55 -7.97 0.86
C VAL A 106 7.00 -9.20 0.13
N ALA A 107 7.85 -9.94 -0.58
CA ALA A 107 7.46 -11.15 -1.29
C ALA A 107 6.93 -12.22 -0.32
N ASP A 108 7.60 -12.44 0.81
CA ASP A 108 7.18 -13.40 1.84
C ASP A 108 5.82 -13.01 2.43
N ILE A 109 5.60 -11.71 2.68
CA ILE A 109 4.31 -11.19 3.13
C ILE A 109 3.22 -11.47 2.12
N TRP A 110 3.47 -11.17 0.85
CA TRP A 110 2.49 -11.35 -0.21
C TRP A 110 2.11 -12.82 -0.40
N GLU A 111 3.11 -13.70 -0.39
CA GLU A 111 2.92 -15.14 -0.52
C GLU A 111 2.15 -15.73 0.68
N ALA A 112 2.51 -15.34 1.90
CA ALA A 112 1.79 -15.76 3.10
C ALA A 112 0.33 -15.26 3.09
N TYR A 113 0.13 -13.99 2.74
CA TYR A 113 -1.20 -13.40 2.66
C TYR A 113 -2.08 -14.13 1.62
N GLY A 114 -1.54 -14.41 0.44
CA GLY A 114 -2.22 -15.19 -0.60
C GLY A 114 -2.56 -16.62 -0.18
N ARG A 115 -1.70 -17.28 0.62
CA ARG A 115 -2.02 -18.60 1.20
C ARG A 115 -3.17 -18.51 2.20
N ALA A 116 -3.12 -17.58 3.15
CA ALA A 116 -4.18 -17.40 4.13
C ALA A 116 -5.54 -17.13 3.48
N LEU A 117 -5.58 -16.30 2.44
CA LEU A 117 -6.82 -16.02 1.71
C LEU A 117 -7.40 -17.25 0.99
N ARG A 118 -6.54 -18.11 0.44
CA ARG A 118 -6.99 -19.36 -0.20
C ARG A 118 -7.50 -20.35 0.83
N GLY A 119 -6.79 -20.55 1.94
CA GLY A 119 -7.27 -21.39 3.04
C GLY A 119 -8.64 -20.92 3.56
N LEU A 120 -8.80 -19.61 3.77
CA LEU A 120 -10.10 -19.02 4.11
C LEU A 120 -11.20 -19.33 3.08
N ALA A 121 -10.89 -19.24 1.79
CA ALA A 121 -11.84 -19.55 0.72
C ALA A 121 -12.21 -21.04 0.69
N ASP A 122 -11.28 -21.92 1.06
CA ASP A 122 -11.45 -23.36 1.17
C ASP A 122 -12.13 -23.79 2.49
N GLY A 123 -12.42 -22.84 3.39
CA GLY A 123 -13.08 -23.08 4.67
C GLY A 123 -12.15 -23.52 5.80
N GLU A 124 -10.84 -23.36 5.62
CA GLU A 124 -9.84 -23.57 6.66
C GLU A 124 -9.90 -22.43 7.69
N GLY A 125 -9.82 -22.76 8.98
CA GLY A 125 -9.84 -21.79 10.05
C GLY A 125 -8.48 -21.11 10.20
N VAL A 126 -8.39 -19.80 9.93
CA VAL A 126 -7.14 -19.03 10.09
C VAL A 126 -7.03 -18.31 11.43
N GLU A 127 -7.90 -18.62 12.38
CA GLU A 127 -8.02 -17.92 13.67
C GLU A 127 -6.74 -18.03 14.52
N GLU A 128 -6.03 -19.16 14.40
CA GLU A 128 -4.75 -19.44 15.09
C GLU A 128 -3.55 -19.34 14.14
N ALA A 129 -3.76 -18.88 12.90
CA ALA A 129 -2.71 -18.81 11.90
C ALA A 129 -1.68 -17.73 12.27
N THR A 130 -0.42 -18.13 12.37
CA THR A 130 0.70 -17.19 12.54
C THR A 130 1.36 -16.92 11.20
N PHE A 131 1.99 -15.76 11.04
CA PHE A 131 2.73 -15.45 9.83
C PHE A 131 3.78 -16.52 9.50
N GLU A 132 4.52 -17.00 10.50
CA GLU A 132 5.48 -18.11 10.31
C GLU A 132 4.79 -19.43 9.93
N GLY A 133 3.64 -19.74 10.51
CA GLY A 133 2.86 -20.93 10.18
C GLY A 133 2.41 -20.91 8.72
N VAL A 134 1.80 -19.80 8.30
CA VAL A 134 1.34 -19.60 6.92
C VAL A 134 2.52 -19.53 5.95
N ALA A 135 3.64 -18.88 6.34
CA ALA A 135 4.86 -18.86 5.53
C ALA A 135 5.41 -20.27 5.24
N ARG A 136 5.25 -21.21 6.18
CA ARG A 136 5.70 -22.60 6.06
C ARG A 136 4.64 -23.55 5.45
N GLY A 137 3.47 -23.04 5.08
CA GLY A 137 2.38 -23.84 4.51
C GLY A 137 1.54 -24.61 5.52
N ASN A 138 1.60 -24.22 6.80
CA ASN A 138 0.72 -24.73 7.84
C ASN A 138 -0.41 -23.71 8.04
N LEU A 139 -1.54 -23.97 7.37
CA LEU A 139 -2.83 -23.32 7.65
C LEU A 139 -3.66 -24.24 8.56
#